data_AF-W7SP40-F1
#
_entry.id   AF-W7SP40-F1
#
_cell.length_a   1.000
_cell.length_b   1.000
_cell.length_c   1.000
_cell.angle_alpha   90.00
_cell.angle_beta   90.00
_cell.angle_gamma   90.00
#
_symmetry.space_group_name_H-M   'P 1'
#
loop_
_entity.id
_entity.type
_entity.pdbx_description
1 polymer ?
#
loop_
_entity_poly.entity_id
_entity_poly.type
_entity_poly.pdbx_seq_one_letter_code
_entity_poly.pdbx_strand_id
1 'polypeptide(L)'
;MRTPADIVDFLIGFSGRQATDVIEVPGGVAVRHRKFPSSYNNNRVLVRGPVDPGELLAAVDEVMADLDYRVIVFLDDEAGRAFAPAAVEAGYTPHELVPMRVRGSRAAGAVYHGPRLIAQRPCQQ
;
A
#
# COMPACT_ATOMS: atom_id res chain seq x y z
N MET A 1 2.44 12.39 13.94
CA MET A 1 2.05 11.05 14.39
C MET A 1 1.75 11.01 15.88
N ARG A 2 0.52 11.31 16.27
CA ARG A 2 -0.03 11.26 17.64
C ARG A 2 -1.26 10.32 17.72
N THR A 3 -1.97 10.03 16.63
CA THR A 3 -3.19 9.18 16.58
C THR A 3 -3.08 8.03 15.56
N PRO A 4 -4.01 7.04 15.54
CA PRO A 4 -4.13 6.04 14.47
C PRO A 4 -4.35 6.67 13.08
N ALA A 5 -5.10 7.78 13.00
CA ALA A 5 -5.30 8.52 11.75
C ALA A 5 -3.96 9.00 11.15
N ASP A 6 -3.02 9.42 11.99
CA ASP A 6 -1.70 9.83 11.47
C ASP A 6 -0.89 8.65 10.87
N ILE A 7 -1.18 7.40 11.25
CA ILE A 7 -0.57 6.21 10.62
C ILE A 7 -1.19 5.99 9.24
N VAL A 8 -2.52 6.10 9.12
CA VAL A 8 -3.24 5.99 7.85
C VAL A 8 -2.75 7.04 6.85
N ASP A 9 -2.70 8.31 7.28
CA ASP A 9 -2.20 9.40 6.44
C ASP A 9 -0.73 9.21 6.06
N PHE A 10 0.09 8.69 7.00
CA PHE A 10 1.46 8.34 6.68
C PHE A 10 1.53 7.25 5.61
N LEU A 11 0.80 6.15 5.75
CA LEU A 11 0.83 5.02 4.82
C LEU A 11 0.40 5.45 3.42
N ILE A 12 -0.68 6.21 3.30
CA ILE A 12 -1.16 6.71 2.01
C ILE A 12 -0.18 7.70 1.41
N GLY A 13 0.25 8.71 2.18
CA GLY A 13 1.19 9.71 1.68
C GLY A 13 2.55 9.10 1.30
N PHE A 14 3.02 8.13 2.06
CA PHE A 14 4.27 7.42 1.78
C PHE A 14 4.15 6.56 0.51
N SER A 15 3.08 5.77 0.38
CA SER A 15 2.84 4.99 -0.83
C SER A 15 2.66 5.86 -2.08
N GLY A 16 1.93 6.98 -1.97
CA GLY A 16 1.75 7.92 -3.07
C GLY A 16 3.06 8.54 -3.56
N ARG A 17 3.98 8.92 -2.66
CA ARG A 17 5.31 9.45 -3.05
C ARG A 17 6.21 8.41 -3.71
N GLN A 18 5.98 7.13 -3.45
CA GLN A 18 6.71 6.05 -4.10
C GLN A 18 6.11 5.70 -5.47
N ALA A 19 4.84 6.03 -5.71
CA ALA A 19 4.12 5.62 -6.91
C ALA A 19 4.58 6.40 -8.15
N THR A 20 4.46 5.76 -9.32
CA THR A 20 4.51 6.45 -10.61
C THR A 20 3.17 7.08 -10.94
N ASP A 21 2.07 6.42 -10.55
CA ASP A 21 0.70 6.87 -10.78
C ASP A 21 -0.12 6.72 -9.49
N VAL A 22 -0.94 7.74 -9.20
CA VAL A 22 -1.89 7.75 -8.08
C VAL A 22 -3.26 8.08 -8.66
N ILE A 23 -4.23 7.18 -8.47
CA ILE A 23 -5.55 7.26 -9.08
C ILE A 23 -6.59 7.20 -7.95
N GLU A 24 -7.50 8.17 -7.92
CA GLU A 24 -8.62 8.14 -6.96
C GLU A 24 -9.59 7.02 -7.32
N VAL A 25 -10.09 6.31 -6.31
CA VAL A 25 -11.08 5.24 -6.44
C VAL A 25 -12.13 5.39 -5.32
N PRO A 26 -13.30 4.73 -5.41
CA PRO A 26 -14.26 4.74 -4.31
C PRO A 26 -13.60 4.37 -2.97
N GLY A 27 -13.75 5.23 -1.97
CA GLY A 27 -13.22 5.02 -0.61
C GLY A 27 -11.69 5.15 -0.44
N GLY A 28 -10.91 5.47 -1.48
CA GLY A 28 -9.47 5.46 -1.35
C GLY A 28 -8.67 5.82 -2.61
N VAL A 29 -7.45 5.31 -2.67
CA VAL A 29 -6.52 5.57 -3.78
C VAL A 29 -5.84 4.30 -4.25
N ALA A 30 -5.73 4.14 -5.57
CA ALA A 30 -4.84 3.18 -6.19
C ALA A 30 -3.45 3.80 -6.36
N VAL A 31 -2.43 3.14 -5.84
CA VAL A 31 -1.02 3.47 -6.08
C VAL A 31 -0.44 2.44 -7.04
N ARG A 32 0.29 2.90 -8.06
CA ARG A 32 0.90 2.04 -9.08
C ARG A 32 2.32 2.46 -9.40
N HIS A 33 3.18 1.51 -9.74
CA HIS A 33 4.58 1.76 -10.05
C HIS A 33 5.05 1.03 -11.32
N ARG A 34 5.26 1.78 -12.41
CA ARG A 34 5.56 1.21 -13.74
C ARG A 34 6.85 0.40 -13.81
N LYS A 35 7.89 0.78 -13.06
CA LYS A 35 9.17 0.03 -13.00
C LYS A 35 9.10 -1.25 -12.16
N PHE A 36 8.04 -1.45 -11.38
CA PHE A 36 7.89 -2.60 -10.48
C PHE A 36 6.51 -3.22 -10.64
N PRO A 37 6.13 -3.69 -11.85
CA PRO A 37 4.77 -4.15 -12.13
C PRO A 37 4.36 -5.37 -11.30
N SER A 38 5.32 -6.19 -10.84
CA SER A 38 5.06 -7.39 -10.05
C SER A 38 5.09 -7.16 -8.52
N SER A 39 5.28 -5.93 -8.05
CA SER A 39 5.36 -5.65 -6.61
C SER A 39 3.98 -5.32 -6.02
N TYR A 40 3.45 -6.23 -5.18
CA TYR A 40 2.15 -6.06 -4.51
C TYR A 40 2.12 -4.85 -3.56
N ASN A 41 3.26 -4.50 -2.96
CA ASN A 41 3.33 -3.36 -2.04
C ASN A 41 3.40 -2.02 -2.77
N ASN A 42 3.93 -1.99 -4.00
CA ASN A 42 4.00 -0.79 -4.83
C ASN A 42 2.78 -0.62 -5.74
N ASN A 43 1.99 -1.68 -5.95
CA ASN A 43 0.77 -1.67 -6.74
C ASN A 43 -0.39 -2.22 -5.91
N ARG A 44 -1.19 -1.33 -5.34
CA ARG A 44 -2.31 -1.69 -4.45
C ARG A 44 -3.31 -0.56 -4.33
N VAL A 45 -4.51 -0.90 -3.91
CA VAL A 45 -5.55 0.05 -3.51
C VAL A 45 -5.53 0.20 -1.99
N LEU A 46 -5.50 1.44 -1.51
CA LEU A 46 -5.51 1.81 -0.09
C LEU A 46 -6.86 2.45 0.22
N VAL A 47 -7.69 1.78 1.02
CA VAL A 47 -9.05 2.20 1.37
C VAL A 47 -9.08 2.74 2.80
N ARG A 48 -9.67 3.93 2.98
CA ARG A 48 -9.67 4.65 4.27
C ARG A 48 -10.87 4.34 5.15
N GLY A 49 -11.96 3.83 4.60
CA GLY A 49 -13.20 3.65 5.34
C GLY A 49 -14.25 2.84 4.56
N PRO A 50 -15.50 2.85 5.03
CA PRO A 50 -16.59 2.11 4.40
C PRO A 50 -16.81 2.55 2.94
N VAL A 51 -17.10 1.57 2.09
CA VAL A 51 -17.34 1.75 0.66
C VAL A 51 -18.26 0.62 0.17
N ASP A 52 -19.07 0.90 -0.85
CA ASP A 52 -19.84 -0.14 -1.49
C ASP A 52 -18.92 -1.20 -2.12
N PRO A 53 -19.12 -2.50 -1.83
CA PRO A 53 -18.22 -3.52 -2.35
C PRO A 53 -18.21 -3.64 -3.87
N GLY A 54 -19.36 -3.49 -4.52
CA GLY A 54 -19.48 -3.59 -5.97
C GLY A 54 -18.77 -2.45 -6.68
N GLU A 55 -18.96 -1.22 -6.19
CA GLU A 55 -18.28 -0.03 -6.72
C GLU A 55 -16.75 -0.14 -6.58
N LEU A 56 -16.26 -0.56 -5.41
CA LEU A 56 -14.82 -0.71 -5.19
C LEU A 56 -14.23 -1.82 -6.08
N LEU A 57 -14.87 -2.99 -6.15
CA LEU A 57 -14.36 -4.11 -6.94
C LEU A 57 -14.30 -3.75 -8.44
N ALA A 58 -15.33 -3.11 -8.98
CA ALA A 58 -15.35 -2.64 -10.37
C ALA A 58 -14.22 -1.64 -10.64
N ALA A 59 -14.04 -0.66 -9.75
CA ALA A 59 -12.96 0.31 -9.89
C ALA A 59 -11.57 -0.33 -9.80
N VAL A 60 -11.38 -1.31 -8.91
CA VAL A 60 -10.12 -2.05 -8.77
C VAL A 60 -9.79 -2.82 -10.05
N ASP A 61 -10.77 -3.51 -10.64
CA ASP A 61 -10.56 -4.24 -11.89
C ASP A 61 -10.22 -3.32 -13.05
N GLU A 62 -10.83 -2.14 -13.13
CA GLU A 62 -10.50 -1.14 -14.15
C GLU A 62 -9.09 -0.59 -13.97
N VAL A 63 -8.75 -0.07 -12.79
CA VAL A 63 -7.47 0.62 -12.56
C VAL A 63 -6.27 -0.32 -12.52
N MET A 64 -6.49 -1.61 -12.29
CA MET A 64 -5.45 -2.66 -12.26
C MET A 64 -5.57 -3.65 -13.43
N ALA A 65 -6.33 -3.31 -14.49
CA ALA A 65 -6.61 -4.22 -15.60
C ALA A 65 -5.36 -4.81 -16.29
N ASP A 66 -4.24 -4.06 -16.28
CA ASP A 66 -2.97 -4.48 -16.88
C ASP A 66 -2.08 -5.29 -15.92
N LEU A 67 -2.54 -5.59 -14.71
CA LEU A 67 -1.85 -6.43 -13.74
C LEU A 67 -2.52 -7.80 -13.61
N ASP A 68 -1.69 -8.84 -13.42
CA ASP A 68 -2.16 -10.21 -13.21
C ASP A 68 -2.74 -10.44 -11.79
N TYR A 69 -2.76 -9.41 -10.95
CA TYR A 69 -3.17 -9.49 -9.55
C TYR A 69 -3.89 -8.23 -9.11
N ARG A 70 -4.70 -8.34 -8.05
CA ARG A 70 -5.36 -7.22 -7.39
C ARG A 70 -5.08 -7.27 -5.90
N VAL A 71 -4.70 -6.14 -5.31
CA VAL A 71 -4.43 -6.01 -3.88
C VAL A 71 -5.21 -4.82 -3.34
N ILE A 72 -6.12 -5.10 -2.42
CA ILE A 72 -6.90 -4.09 -1.70
C ILE A 72 -6.47 -4.15 -0.23
N VAL A 73 -6.16 -2.99 0.34
CA VAL A 73 -5.76 -2.85 1.73
C VAL A 73 -6.68 -1.85 2.41
N PHE A 74 -7.48 -2.34 3.34
CA PHE A 74 -8.26 -1.50 4.24
C PHE A 74 -7.37 -1.03 5.39
N LEU A 75 -7.37 0.29 5.62
CA LEU A 75 -6.64 0.92 6.73
C LEU A 75 -7.53 1.18 7.93
N ASP A 76 -8.84 0.99 7.75
CA ASP A 76 -9.83 0.89 8.83
C ASP A 76 -10.26 -0.58 8.97
N ASP A 77 -10.11 -1.09 10.19
CA ASP A 77 -10.27 -2.50 10.51
C ASP A 77 -11.76 -2.93 10.51
N GLU A 78 -12.67 -2.03 10.90
CA GLU A 78 -14.11 -2.30 10.86
C GLU A 78 -14.62 -2.37 9.41
N ALA A 79 -14.22 -1.41 8.57
CA ALA A 79 -14.55 -1.41 7.14
C ALA A 79 -13.97 -2.64 6.43
N GLY A 80 -12.73 -3.02 6.74
CA GLY A 80 -12.09 -4.21 6.18
C GLY A 80 -12.84 -5.49 6.52
N ARG A 81 -13.27 -5.65 7.78
CA ARG A 81 -14.11 -6.79 8.20
C ARG A 81 -15.46 -6.81 7.50
N ALA A 82 -16.11 -5.65 7.35
CA ALA A 82 -17.39 -5.56 6.67
C ALA A 82 -17.29 -5.92 5.18
N PHE A 83 -16.17 -5.58 4.53
CA PHE A 83 -15.91 -5.87 3.12
C PHE A 83 -15.48 -7.33 2.86
N ALA A 84 -14.89 -8.01 3.86
CA ALA A 84 -14.29 -9.33 3.70
C ALA A 84 -15.21 -10.40 3.05
N PRO A 85 -16.52 -10.51 3.37
CA PRO A 85 -17.40 -11.46 2.71
C PRO A 85 -17.50 -11.26 1.20
N ALA A 86 -17.67 -10.01 0.75
CA ALA A 86 -17.73 -9.67 -0.69
C ALA A 86 -16.39 -9.91 -1.39
N ALA A 87 -15.28 -9.65 -0.70
CA ALA A 87 -13.95 -9.94 -1.21
C ALA A 87 -13.76 -11.45 -1.48
N VAL A 88 -14.19 -12.30 -0.53
CA VAL A 88 -14.10 -13.76 -0.66
C VAL A 88 -14.98 -14.26 -1.81
N GLU A 89 -16.20 -13.74 -1.95
CA GLU A 89 -17.08 -14.07 -3.07
C GLU A 89 -16.45 -13.69 -4.43
N ALA A 90 -15.73 -12.57 -4.48
CA ALA A 90 -14.95 -12.14 -5.63
C ALA A 90 -13.60 -12.88 -5.82
N GLY A 91 -13.30 -13.90 -4.99
CA GLY A 91 -12.10 -14.74 -5.13
C GLY A 91 -10.83 -14.20 -4.45
N TYR A 92 -10.94 -13.15 -3.63
CA TYR A 92 -9.80 -12.66 -2.85
C TYR A 92 -9.51 -13.57 -1.66
N THR A 93 -8.23 -13.64 -1.29
CA THR A 93 -7.79 -14.24 -0.02
C THR A 93 -7.49 -13.14 0.99
N PRO A 94 -8.23 -13.03 2.10
CA PRO A 94 -7.97 -12.03 3.13
C PRO A 94 -6.65 -12.27 3.86
N HIS A 95 -5.92 -11.19 4.15
CA HIS A 95 -4.70 -11.21 4.95
C HIS A 95 -4.71 -10.05 5.96
N GLU A 96 -4.24 -10.31 7.17
CA GLU A 96 -4.09 -9.27 8.20
C GLU A 96 -2.81 -8.46 7.97
N LEU A 97 -2.92 -7.13 8.08
CA LEU A 97 -1.79 -6.21 8.01
C LEU A 97 -1.74 -5.38 9.28
N VAL A 98 -0.65 -5.54 10.05
CA VAL A 98 -0.45 -4.82 11.32
C VAL A 98 0.63 -3.76 11.15
N PRO A 99 0.30 -2.45 11.21
CA PRO A 99 1.30 -1.41 11.19
C PRO A 99 2.00 -1.30 12.55
N MET A 100 3.33 -1.32 12.55
CA MET A 100 4.14 -1.11 13.75
C MET A 100 4.73 0.30 13.80
N ARG A 101 4.68 0.92 14.98
CA ARG A 101 5.31 2.21 15.23
C ARG A 101 6.35 2.10 16.33
N VAL A 102 7.58 2.50 16.01
CA VAL A 102 8.64 2.67 17.00
C VAL A 102 8.58 4.08 17.59
N ARG A 103 8.69 4.18 18.91
CA ARG A 103 8.91 5.44 19.64
C ARG A 103 10.23 5.33 20.39
N GLY A 104 11.16 6.24 20.14
CA GLY A 104 12.42 6.31 20.89
C GLY A 104 13.09 7.67 20.76
N SER A 105 13.89 8.05 21.75
CA SER A 105 15.01 8.96 21.55
C SER A 105 16.12 8.18 20.86
N ARG A 106 16.71 8.70 19.78
CA ARG A 106 17.95 8.10 19.25
C ARG A 106 18.94 8.04 20.41
N ALA A 107 19.30 6.84 20.88
CA ALA A 107 20.59 6.71 21.52
C ALA A 107 21.60 7.07 20.43
N ALA A 108 22.27 8.22 20.58
CA ALA A 108 23.44 8.53 19.79
C ALA A 108 24.44 7.39 20.02
N GLY A 109 24.73 6.57 19.00
CA GLY A 109 25.78 5.55 19.15
C GLY A 109 25.71 4.28 18.32
N ALA A 110 24.70 4.03 17.49
CA ALA A 110 24.80 2.91 16.54
C ALA A 110 25.56 3.35 15.28
N VAL A 111 26.89 3.36 15.33
CA VAL A 111 27.73 3.41 14.14
C VAL A 111 27.67 2.03 13.49
N TYR A 112 26.91 1.90 12.40
CA TYR A 112 26.93 0.68 11.59
C TYR A 112 28.20 0.67 10.74
N HIS A 113 29.22 -0.12 11.15
CA HIS A 113 30.41 -0.42 10.34
C HIS A 113 30.15 -1.62 9.40
N GLY A 114 29.12 -1.53 8.55
CA GLY A 114 28.93 -2.48 7.45
C GLY A 114 29.78 -2.13 6.23
N PRO A 115 30.07 -3.08 5.32
CA PRO A 115 30.95 -2.83 4.19
C PRO A 115 30.32 -1.79 3.25
N ARG A 116 31.07 -0.71 2.98
CA ARG A 116 30.78 0.23 1.90
C ARG A 116 30.97 -0.49 0.56
N LEU A 117 29.88 -0.88 -0.09
CA LEU A 117 29.87 -1.07 -1.54
C LEU A 117 28.97 -0.01 -2.16
N ILE A 118 29.55 1.14 -2.49
CA ILE A 118 28.96 2.08 -3.45
C ILE A 118 29.58 1.73 -4.80
N ALA A 119 28.93 0.84 -5.56
CA ALA A 119 29.23 0.64 -6.97
C ALA A 119 27.91 0.45 -7.71
N GLN A 120 27.31 1.56 -8.16
CA GLN A 120 26.32 1.52 -9.24
C GLN A 120 27.10 1.43 -10.56
N ARG A 121 26.92 0.34 -11.31
CA ARG A 121 27.38 0.28 -12.70
C ARG A 121 26.66 1.37 -13.50
N PRO A 122 27.36 2.19 -14.31
CA PRO A 122 26.68 2.95 -15.35
C PRO A 122 26.13 1.98 -16.39
N CYS A 123 24.84 2.08 -16.67
CA CYS A 123 24.22 1.50 -17.84
C CYS A 123 24.71 2.34 -19.04
N GLN A 124 25.56 1.76 -19.89
CA GLN A 124 25.89 2.38 -21.18
C GLN A 124 24.70 2.19 -22.13
N GLN A 125 24.32 3.28 -22.79
CA GLN A 125 23.38 3.30 -23.92
C GLN A 125 24.03 2.67 -25.15
#